data_AF-A0A8S9U700-F1
#
_entry.id   AF-A0A8S9U700-F1
#
_cell.length_a   1.000
_cell.length_b   1.000
_cell.length_c   1.000
_cell.angle_alpha   90.00
_cell.angle_beta   90.00
_cell.angle_gamma   90.00
#
_symmetry.space_group_name_H-M   'P 1'
#
loop_
_entity.id
_entity.type
_entity.pdbx_description
1 polymer ?
#
loop_
_entity_poly.entity_id
_entity_poly.type
_entity_poly.pdbx_seq_one_letter_code
_entity_poly.pdbx_strand_id
1 'polypeptide(L)'
;MKITVLFPELPFRAEWIFPRTADAIRRAGYVDSLITRPLVEELTSAAPWDTLVTTPVDPVSFRGDVRGRLGVFVRAFRDFASKHRVAIWEGTHRFPSSRNQLQGSTWLSNFNKQRGNRRSHAGRAWKRVLVILVLAIQDAWFPGSVSRQANLEDPNLHRPEPTSLLEALREIDEAEPWRIQFRGDLSQHPERQIQRLVSKFFNVQPKTT
;
A
#
# COMPACT_ATOMS: atom_id res chain seq x y z
N MET A 1 8.83 -12.60 -22.37
CA MET A 1 10.17 -12.69 -21.76
C MET A 1 10.01 -13.28 -20.36
N LYS A 2 10.52 -14.50 -20.10
CA LYS A 2 10.32 -15.19 -18.82
C LYS A 2 11.28 -14.63 -17.76
N ILE A 3 10.78 -14.37 -16.55
CA ILE A 3 11.54 -13.79 -15.43
C ILE A 3 12.79 -14.62 -15.06
N THR A 4 12.78 -15.90 -15.41
CA THR A 4 13.87 -16.86 -15.21
C THR A 4 15.13 -16.56 -16.01
N VAL A 5 15.07 -15.71 -17.05
CA VAL A 5 16.25 -15.37 -17.88
C VAL A 5 17.08 -14.26 -17.25
N LEU A 6 16.51 -13.44 -16.36
CA LEU A 6 17.20 -12.28 -15.78
C LEU A 6 17.98 -12.61 -14.50
N PHE A 7 17.74 -13.76 -13.86
CA PHE A 7 18.35 -14.10 -12.57
C PHE A 7 18.64 -15.62 -12.46
N PRO A 8 19.67 -16.14 -13.15
CA PRO A 8 19.99 -17.57 -13.10
C PRO A 8 20.60 -18.02 -11.75
N GLU A 9 21.17 -17.10 -10.96
CA GLU A 9 22.07 -17.40 -9.82
C GLU A 9 21.72 -16.60 -8.56
N LEU A 10 20.43 -16.40 -8.27
CA LEU A 10 20.03 -15.94 -6.94
C LEU A 10 19.26 -17.06 -6.24
N PRO A 11 19.70 -17.54 -5.06
CA PRO A 11 19.01 -18.58 -4.30
C PRO A 11 17.76 -17.98 -3.63
N PHE A 12 16.87 -17.39 -4.42
CA PHE A 12 15.55 -16.99 -3.95
C PHE A 12 14.73 -18.26 -3.79
N ARG A 13 14.79 -18.84 -2.58
CA ARG A 13 13.75 -19.79 -2.16
C ARG A 13 12.41 -19.07 -2.34
N ALA A 14 11.44 -19.71 -3.00
CA ALA A 14 10.09 -19.16 -3.20
C ALA A 14 9.44 -18.64 -1.89
N GLU A 15 9.88 -19.22 -0.77
CA GLU A 15 9.56 -18.87 0.62
C GLU A 15 9.89 -17.41 1.00
N TRP A 16 10.80 -16.75 0.27
CA TRP A 16 11.20 -15.35 0.51
C TRP A 16 10.23 -14.33 -0.07
N ILE A 17 9.48 -14.69 -1.11
CA ILE A 17 8.49 -13.81 -1.73
C ILE A 17 7.09 -14.18 -1.22
N PHE A 18 6.81 -15.46 -1.03
CA PHE A 18 5.52 -15.96 -0.56
C PHE A 18 5.71 -16.90 0.63
N PRO A 19 5.03 -16.69 1.77
CA PRO A 19 5.16 -17.59 2.91
C PRO A 19 4.70 -19.01 2.55
N ARG A 20 5.32 -20.02 3.20
CA ARG A 20 4.95 -21.44 3.09
C ARG A 20 3.43 -21.60 3.14
N THR A 21 2.91 -22.44 2.24
CA THR A 21 1.59 -23.04 2.33
C THR A 21 1.52 -23.90 3.59
N ALA A 22 1.27 -23.26 4.74
CA ALA A 22 0.59 -23.96 5.82
C ALA A 22 -0.78 -24.40 5.30
N ASP A 23 -1.25 -25.55 5.78
CA ASP A 23 -2.58 -26.06 5.47
C ASP A 23 -3.59 -24.92 5.53
N ALA A 24 -4.26 -24.72 4.39
CA ALA A 24 -5.17 -23.61 4.22
C ALA A 24 -6.19 -23.67 5.35
N ILE A 25 -6.04 -22.81 6.36
CA ILE A 25 -7.09 -22.53 7.33
C ILE A 25 -8.30 -22.23 6.45
N ARG A 26 -9.29 -23.11 6.44
CA ARG A 26 -10.57 -22.88 5.76
C ARG A 26 -11.04 -21.55 6.30
N ARG A 27 -10.90 -20.49 5.49
CA ARG A 27 -11.35 -19.15 5.82
C ARG A 27 -12.82 -19.29 6.21
N ALA A 28 -13.12 -19.24 7.50
CA ALA A 28 -14.48 -19.33 7.98
C ALA A 28 -15.24 -18.17 7.33
N GLY A 29 -16.11 -18.49 6.37
CA GLY A 29 -17.04 -17.52 5.81
C GLY A 29 -17.97 -17.03 6.92
N TYR A 30 -18.55 -15.86 6.73
CA TYR A 30 -19.67 -15.43 7.57
C TYR A 30 -20.77 -16.49 7.52
N VAL A 31 -21.51 -16.65 8.62
CA VAL A 31 -22.71 -17.49 8.63
C VAL A 31 -23.73 -16.83 7.70
N ASP A 32 -24.23 -17.56 6.70
CA ASP A 32 -25.16 -17.04 5.70
C ASP A 32 -26.42 -16.40 6.34
N SER A 33 -26.85 -16.88 7.51
CA SER A 33 -27.99 -16.33 8.25
C SER A 33 -27.81 -14.89 8.75
N LEU A 34 -26.56 -14.40 8.81
CA LEU A 34 -26.26 -13.02 9.20
C LEU A 34 -26.40 -12.03 8.03
N ILE A 35 -26.47 -12.53 6.80
CA ILE A 35 -26.54 -11.70 5.59
C ILE A 35 -27.99 -11.46 5.21
N THR A 36 -28.74 -10.86 6.12
CA THR A 36 -30.14 -10.45 5.92
C THR A 36 -30.22 -8.93 5.81
N ARG A 37 -31.29 -8.44 5.18
CA ARG A 37 -31.50 -6.99 5.02
C ARG A 37 -31.45 -6.23 6.36
N PRO A 38 -32.19 -6.62 7.42
CA PRO A 38 -32.20 -5.86 8.67
C PRO A 38 -30.82 -5.74 9.31
N LEU A 39 -30.06 -6.84 9.35
CA LEU A 39 -28.73 -6.87 9.95
C LEU A 39 -27.70 -6.05 9.14
N VAL A 40 -27.81 -6.06 7.81
CA VAL A 40 -26.92 -5.24 6.96
C VAL A 40 -27.28 -3.76 7.05
N GLU A 41 -28.57 -3.42 7.16
CA GLU A 41 -29.02 -2.04 7.40
C GLU A 41 -28.58 -1.53 8.78
N GLU A 42 -28.67 -2.38 9.81
CA GLU A 42 -28.16 -2.09 11.16
C GLU A 42 -26.65 -1.83 11.15
N LEU A 43 -25.86 -2.71 10.52
CA LEU A 43 -24.42 -2.54 10.36
C LEU A 43 -24.08 -1.24 9.61
N THR A 44 -24.82 -0.94 8.54
CA THR A 44 -24.59 0.28 7.74
C THR A 44 -24.89 1.53 8.58
N SER A 45 -25.92 1.47 9.42
CA SER A 45 -26.32 2.56 10.31
C SER A 45 -25.32 2.77 11.46
N ALA A 46 -24.70 1.69 11.95
CA ALA A 46 -23.65 1.76 12.95
C ALA A 46 -22.34 2.39 12.44
N ALA A 47 -22.21 2.58 11.12
CA ALA A 47 -21.08 3.24 10.45
C ALA A 47 -19.69 2.79 10.95
N PRO A 48 -19.39 1.47 11.01
CA PRO A 48 -18.16 0.95 11.61
C PRO A 48 -16.86 1.46 10.95
N TRP A 49 -16.96 1.94 9.70
CA TRP A 49 -15.84 2.54 8.96
C TRP A 49 -15.42 3.92 9.49
N ASP A 50 -16.19 4.59 10.34
CA ASP A 50 -15.81 5.90 10.89
C ASP A 50 -14.62 5.77 11.86
N THR A 51 -14.41 4.58 12.45
CA THR A 51 -13.20 4.24 13.24
C THR A 51 -11.89 4.44 12.47
N LEU A 52 -11.92 4.32 11.12
CA LEU A 52 -10.76 4.55 10.25
C LEU A 52 -10.35 6.02 10.18
N VAL A 53 -11.23 6.94 10.58
CA VAL A 53 -10.98 8.40 10.59
C VAL A 53 -10.78 8.91 12.01
N THR A 54 -11.51 8.34 12.99
CA THR A 54 -11.50 8.82 14.38
C THR A 54 -10.38 8.26 15.23
N THR A 55 -9.67 7.22 14.78
CA THR A 55 -8.45 6.75 15.46
C THR A 55 -7.26 7.45 14.83
N PRO A 56 -6.70 8.52 15.45
CA PRO A 56 -5.47 9.11 14.98
C PRO A 56 -4.36 8.15 15.38
N VAL A 57 -4.18 7.07 14.62
CA VAL A 57 -2.86 6.48 14.55
C VAL A 57 -2.07 7.54 13.81
N ASP A 58 -1.28 8.34 14.52
CA ASP A 58 -0.26 9.17 13.90
C ASP A 58 0.56 8.21 13.05
N PRO A 59 0.36 8.19 11.72
CA PRO A 59 1.05 7.21 10.92
C PRO A 59 2.51 7.59 11.06
N VAL A 60 3.32 6.71 11.64
CA VAL A 60 4.78 6.86 11.81
C VAL A 60 5.45 7.37 10.52
N SER A 61 4.77 7.17 9.38
CA SER A 61 5.25 7.35 8.03
C SER A 61 5.24 8.78 7.47
N PHE A 62 4.37 9.72 7.91
CA PHE A 62 4.24 11.01 7.21
C PHE A 62 3.99 12.19 8.15
N ARG A 63 5.01 13.03 8.35
CA ARG A 63 4.84 14.33 9.03
C ARG A 63 3.85 15.21 8.24
N GLY A 64 3.03 15.99 8.94
CA GLY A 64 1.98 16.82 8.32
C GLY A 64 2.49 18.03 7.54
N ASP A 65 3.75 18.41 7.74
CA ASP A 65 4.43 19.59 7.19
C ASP A 65 5.32 19.28 5.98
N VAL A 66 5.27 18.04 5.46
CA VAL A 66 6.07 17.64 4.30
C VAL A 66 5.72 18.51 3.09
N ARG A 67 6.73 19.18 2.53
CA ARG A 67 6.60 20.03 1.33
C ARG A 67 6.81 19.21 0.04
N GLY A 68 6.73 19.87 -1.12
CA GLY A 68 6.97 19.22 -2.41
C GLY A 68 5.94 18.15 -2.79
N ARG A 69 6.30 17.26 -3.73
CA ARG A 69 5.39 16.22 -4.25
C ARG A 69 5.00 15.19 -3.19
N LEU A 70 5.86 14.92 -2.21
CA LEU A 70 5.52 14.05 -1.07
C LEU A 70 4.41 14.68 -0.21
N GLY A 71 4.46 15.99 0.04
CA GLY A 71 3.37 16.72 0.68
C GLY A 71 2.05 16.66 -0.09
N VAL A 72 2.12 16.75 -1.42
CA VAL A 72 0.95 16.59 -2.30
C VAL A 72 0.39 15.17 -2.19
N PHE A 73 1.25 14.14 -2.17
CA PHE A 73 0.85 12.76 -1.94
C PHE A 73 0.14 12.59 -0.59
N VAL A 74 0.70 13.09 0.50
CA VAL A 74 0.13 12.94 1.85
C VAL A 74 -1.29 13.52 1.91
N ARG A 75 -1.51 14.71 1.35
CA ARG A 75 -2.85 15.31 1.27
C ARG A 75 -3.80 14.47 0.41
N ALA A 76 -3.37 14.09 -0.80
CA ALA A 76 -4.18 13.28 -1.71
C ALA A 76 -4.55 11.92 -1.09
N PHE A 77 -3.65 11.31 -0.34
CA PHE A 77 -3.88 10.07 0.39
C PHE A 77 -4.92 10.26 1.51
N ARG A 78 -4.79 11.30 2.33
CA ARG A 78 -5.75 11.61 3.40
C ARG A 78 -7.15 11.86 2.84
N ASP A 79 -7.25 12.63 1.77
CA ASP A 79 -8.52 12.89 1.09
C ASP A 79 -9.12 11.60 0.53
N PHE A 80 -8.30 10.75 -0.09
CA PHE A 80 -8.71 9.44 -0.57
C PHE A 80 -9.23 8.56 0.57
N ALA A 81 -8.47 8.44 1.67
CA ALA A 81 -8.81 7.61 2.81
C ALA A 81 -10.13 8.05 3.46
N SER A 82 -10.31 9.37 3.65
CA SER A 82 -11.54 9.94 4.20
C SER A 82 -12.75 9.73 3.28
N LYS A 83 -12.61 10.02 1.99
CA LYS A 83 -13.69 9.94 0.99
C LYS A 83 -14.11 8.50 0.68
N HIS A 84 -13.16 7.56 0.70
CA HIS A 84 -13.40 6.16 0.35
C HIS A 84 -13.39 5.21 1.55
N ARG A 85 -13.53 5.71 2.79
CA ARG A 85 -13.47 4.92 4.03
C ARG A 85 -14.39 3.69 4.04
N VAL A 86 -15.62 3.82 3.53
CA VAL A 86 -16.56 2.71 3.41
C VAL A 86 -15.99 1.61 2.51
N ALA A 87 -15.47 1.98 1.34
CA ALA A 87 -14.89 1.02 0.40
C ALA A 87 -13.61 0.37 0.93
N ILE A 88 -12.83 1.11 1.72
CA ILE A 88 -11.62 0.61 2.38
C ILE A 88 -12.00 -0.43 3.45
N TRP A 89 -12.96 -0.09 4.32
CA TRP A 89 -13.49 -0.99 5.33
C TRP A 89 -14.12 -2.25 4.71
N GLU A 90 -14.92 -2.08 3.65
CA GLU A 90 -15.50 -3.19 2.89
C GLU A 90 -14.44 -4.05 2.19
N GLY A 91 -13.26 -3.49 1.87
CA GLY A 91 -12.14 -4.21 1.29
C GLY A 91 -11.43 -5.11 2.30
N THR A 92 -11.42 -4.73 3.57
CA THR A 92 -10.83 -5.51 4.67
C THR A 92 -11.82 -6.53 5.24
N HIS A 93 -13.13 -6.29 5.13
CA HIS A 93 -14.20 -7.16 5.60
C HIS A 93 -14.91 -7.83 4.42
N ARG A 94 -14.61 -9.10 4.17
CA ARG A 94 -15.25 -9.84 3.08
C ARG A 94 -16.72 -10.11 3.42
N PHE A 95 -17.65 -9.59 2.63
CA PHE A 95 -19.06 -10.00 2.64
C PHE A 95 -19.29 -11.13 1.62
N PRO A 96 -19.22 -12.42 1.99
CA PRO A 96 -19.65 -13.51 1.11
C PRO A 96 -21.18 -13.50 1.07
N SER A 97 -21.74 -13.14 -0.09
CA SER A 97 -23.16 -13.41 -0.38
C SER A 97 -23.21 -14.60 -1.33
N SER A 98 -23.97 -15.64 -0.99
CA SER A 98 -24.13 -16.78 -1.89
C SER A 98 -24.95 -16.38 -3.12
N ARG A 99 -24.76 -17.09 -4.24
CA ARG A 99 -25.54 -16.85 -5.47
C ARG A 99 -27.04 -16.98 -5.21
N ASN A 100 -27.44 -17.92 -4.36
CA ASN A 100 -28.83 -18.16 -3.97
C ASN A 100 -29.40 -16.97 -3.19
N GLN A 101 -28.63 -16.38 -2.26
CA GLN A 101 -29.05 -15.17 -1.53
C GLN A 101 -29.25 -13.96 -2.44
N LEU A 102 -28.35 -13.77 -3.41
CA LEU A 102 -28.45 -12.66 -4.37
C LEU A 102 -29.63 -12.84 -5.35
N GLN A 103 -29.95 -14.07 -5.72
CA GLN A 103 -31.12 -14.39 -6.55
C GLN A 103 -32.44 -14.26 -5.78
N GLY A 104 -32.45 -14.63 -4.50
CA GLY A 104 -33.64 -14.58 -3.63
C GLY A 104 -33.97 -13.18 -3.08
N SER A 105 -33.12 -12.17 -3.30
CA SER A 105 -33.35 -10.81 -2.80
C SER A 105 -32.81 -9.73 -3.73
N THR A 106 -33.74 -8.99 -4.35
CA THR A 106 -33.43 -7.80 -5.16
C THR A 106 -32.64 -6.76 -4.37
N TRP A 107 -32.94 -6.62 -3.07
CA TRP A 107 -32.24 -5.70 -2.19
C TRP A 107 -30.76 -6.09 -2.00
N LEU A 108 -30.48 -7.36 -1.68
CA LEU A 108 -29.10 -7.84 -1.52
C LEU A 108 -28.29 -7.75 -2.81
N SER A 109 -28.93 -8.05 -3.95
CA SER A 109 -28.33 -7.89 -5.28
C SER A 109 -27.91 -6.44 -5.54
N ASN A 110 -28.81 -5.49 -5.29
CA ASN A 110 -28.52 -4.06 -5.44
C ASN A 110 -27.43 -3.58 -4.46
N PHE A 111 -27.49 -4.01 -3.20
CA PHE A 111 -26.47 -3.70 -2.20
C PHE A 111 -25.08 -4.20 -2.64
N ASN A 112 -24.99 -5.44 -3.13
CA ASN A 112 -23.74 -6.02 -3.61
C ASN A 112 -23.20 -5.25 -4.84
N LYS A 113 -24.08 -4.88 -5.77
CA LYS A 113 -23.73 -4.03 -6.92
C LYS A 113 -23.18 -2.67 -6.47
N GLN A 114 -23.82 -2.00 -5.51
CA GLN A 114 -23.35 -0.72 -4.98
C GLN A 114 -22.00 -0.85 -4.28
N ARG A 115 -21.77 -1.93 -3.52
CA ARG A 115 -20.46 -2.24 -2.94
C ARG A 115 -19.38 -2.44 -4.02
N GLY A 116 -19.71 -3.16 -5.09
CA GLY A 116 -18.85 -3.29 -6.27
C GLY A 116 -18.50 -1.93 -6.91
N ASN A 117 -19.50 -1.05 -7.05
CA ASN A 117 -19.31 0.29 -7.57
C ASN A 117 -18.41 1.14 -6.66
N ARG A 118 -18.65 1.14 -5.33
CA ARG A 118 -17.80 1.83 -4.35
C ARG A 118 -16.35 1.37 -4.45
N ARG A 119 -16.11 0.06 -4.53
CA ARG A 119 -14.78 -0.53 -4.73
C ARG A 119 -14.15 -0.07 -6.05
N SER A 120 -14.90 -0.07 -7.15
CA SER A 120 -14.40 0.37 -8.45
C SER A 120 -14.01 1.85 -8.44
N HIS A 121 -14.86 2.72 -7.88
CA HIS A 121 -14.59 4.14 -7.72
C HIS A 121 -13.36 4.39 -6.83
N ALA A 122 -13.26 3.70 -5.70
CA ALA A 122 -12.09 3.75 -4.83
C ALA A 122 -10.84 3.27 -5.57
N GLY A 123 -10.90 2.18 -6.32
CA GLY A 123 -9.78 1.69 -7.13
C GLY A 123 -9.33 2.71 -8.18
N ARG A 124 -10.26 3.40 -8.86
CA ARG A 124 -9.93 4.48 -9.80
C ARG A 124 -9.28 5.66 -9.11
N ALA A 125 -9.75 6.05 -7.92
CA ALA A 125 -9.16 7.12 -7.13
C ALA A 125 -7.77 6.74 -6.61
N TRP A 126 -7.61 5.51 -6.13
CA TRP A 126 -6.34 4.96 -5.66
C TRP A 126 -5.25 4.99 -6.74
N LYS A 127 -5.58 4.63 -7.98
CA LYS A 127 -4.63 4.73 -9.11
C LYS A 127 -4.10 6.15 -9.30
N ARG A 128 -4.92 7.19 -9.09
CA ARG A 128 -4.45 8.58 -9.16
C ARG A 128 -3.50 8.91 -8.01
N VAL A 129 -3.82 8.46 -6.79
CA VAL A 129 -2.95 8.62 -5.62
C VAL A 129 -1.60 7.90 -5.83
N LEU A 130 -1.61 6.70 -6.43
CA LEU A 130 -0.39 5.95 -6.74
C LEU A 130 0.52 6.68 -7.73
N VAL A 131 -0.03 7.36 -8.74
CA VAL A 131 0.78 8.17 -9.67
C VAL A 131 1.50 9.28 -8.91
N ILE A 132 0.81 9.97 -7.98
CA ILE A 132 1.43 11.02 -7.15
C ILE A 132 2.52 10.41 -6.25
N LEU A 133 2.27 9.22 -5.67
CA LEU A 133 3.27 8.51 -4.88
C LEU A 133 4.52 8.18 -5.70
N VAL A 134 4.36 7.63 -6.91
CA VAL A 134 5.49 7.28 -7.77
C VAL A 134 6.30 8.53 -8.12
N LEU A 135 5.64 9.64 -8.46
CA LEU A 135 6.32 10.92 -8.73
C LEU A 135 7.02 11.46 -7.47
N ALA A 136 6.40 11.35 -6.31
CA ALA A 136 7.00 11.76 -5.03
C ALA A 136 8.22 10.89 -4.67
N ILE A 137 8.16 9.58 -4.92
CA ILE A 137 9.28 8.67 -4.75
C ILE A 137 10.38 8.98 -5.76
N GLN A 138 10.07 9.26 -7.03
CA GLN A 138 11.07 9.65 -8.03
C GLN A 138 11.80 10.94 -7.64
N ASP A 139 11.08 11.95 -7.16
CA ASP A 139 11.69 13.19 -6.67
C ASP A 139 12.54 12.94 -5.43
N ALA A 140 12.10 12.05 -4.53
CA ALA A 140 12.91 11.65 -3.38
C ALA A 140 14.13 10.82 -3.81
N TRP A 141 14.02 9.98 -4.84
CA TRP A 141 15.04 9.01 -5.25
C TRP A 141 16.19 9.62 -6.05
N PHE A 142 15.97 10.77 -6.67
CA PHE A 142 17.02 11.57 -7.31
C PHE A 142 17.25 12.84 -6.49
N PRO A 143 17.88 12.76 -5.30
CA PRO A 143 18.43 13.96 -4.72
C PRO A 143 19.45 14.46 -5.74
N GLY A 144 19.24 15.68 -6.25
CA GLY A 144 20.38 16.46 -6.70
C GLY A 144 21.40 16.54 -5.55
N SER A 145 22.63 16.93 -5.83
CA SER A 145 23.66 17.09 -4.79
C SER A 145 23.08 17.82 -3.56
N VAL A 146 23.21 17.22 -2.38
CA VAL A 146 22.58 17.67 -1.13
C VAL A 146 22.93 19.12 -0.84
N SER A 147 24.17 19.52 -1.13
CA SER A 147 24.65 20.90 -0.99
C SER A 147 23.93 21.87 -1.92
N ARG A 148 23.63 21.48 -3.16
CA ARG A 148 22.89 22.33 -4.10
C ARG A 148 21.46 22.55 -3.64
N GLN A 149 20.78 21.50 -3.14
CA GLN A 149 19.44 21.64 -2.60
C GLN A 149 19.44 22.59 -1.38
N ALA A 150 20.42 22.45 -0.50
CA ALA A 150 20.57 23.32 0.66
C ALA A 150 20.85 24.79 0.26
N ASN A 151 21.69 25.02 -0.76
CA ASN A 151 21.94 26.37 -1.30
C ASN A 151 20.71 26.99 -2.00
N LEU A 152 19.86 26.17 -2.62
CA LEU A 152 18.59 26.63 -3.21
C LEU A 152 17.56 27.01 -2.14
N GLU A 153 17.58 26.32 -0.99
CA GLU A 153 16.70 26.59 0.14
C GLU A 153 17.18 27.78 0.99
N ASP A 154 18.49 27.94 1.15
CA ASP A 154 19.14 29.09 1.78
C ASP A 154 20.32 29.60 0.92
N PRO A 155 20.11 30.66 0.12
CA PRO A 155 21.16 31.22 -0.73
C PRO A 155 22.40 31.74 0.01
N ASN A 156 22.31 32.00 1.31
CA ASN A 156 23.44 32.49 2.12
C ASN A 156 24.25 31.36 2.77
N LEU A 157 23.81 30.10 2.64
CA LEU A 157 24.50 28.95 3.21
C LEU A 157 25.87 28.71 2.55
N HIS A 158 25.97 29.02 1.25
CA HIS A 158 27.19 28.89 0.43
C HIS A 158 27.94 27.55 0.63
N ARG A 159 27.19 26.45 0.76
CA ARG A 159 27.77 25.12 0.94
C ARG A 159 28.50 24.70 -0.34
N PRO A 160 29.74 24.16 -0.25
CA PRO A 160 30.47 23.73 -1.44
C PRO A 160 29.72 22.61 -2.16
N GLU A 161 29.43 22.80 -3.45
CA GLU A 161 28.77 21.80 -4.29
C GLU A 161 29.80 20.79 -4.83
N PRO A 162 29.43 19.51 -5.00
CA PRO A 162 30.31 18.49 -5.54
C PRO A 162 30.73 18.84 -6.98
N THR A 163 32.01 18.65 -7.27
CA THR A 163 32.60 18.98 -8.57
C THR A 163 32.66 17.79 -9.54
N SER A 164 32.34 16.59 -9.03
CA SER A 164 32.31 15.35 -9.81
C SER A 164 31.10 14.48 -9.45
N LEU A 165 30.74 13.57 -10.36
CA LEU A 165 29.70 12.57 -10.11
C LEU A 165 30.01 11.67 -8.91
N LEU A 166 31.29 11.37 -8.67
CA LEU A 166 31.71 10.55 -7.53
C LEU A 166 31.52 11.29 -6.20
N GLU A 167 31.84 12.59 -6.15
CA GLU A 167 31.59 13.42 -4.98
C GLU A 167 30.10 13.60 -4.72
N ALA A 168 29.30 13.81 -5.77
CA ALA A 168 27.85 13.91 -5.65
C ALA A 168 27.22 12.61 -5.12
N LEU A 169 27.70 11.44 -5.59
CA LEU A 169 27.25 10.15 -5.08
C LEU A 169 27.64 9.93 -3.62
N ARG A 170 28.89 10.24 -3.23
CA ARG A 170 29.35 10.15 -1.83
C ARG A 170 28.54 11.04 -0.90
N GLU A 171 28.25 12.25 -1.35
CA GLU A 171 27.45 13.21 -0.58
C GLU A 171 26.02 12.70 -0.33
N ILE A 172 25.39 12.09 -1.34
CA ILE A 172 24.06 11.47 -1.20
C ILE A 172 24.12 10.27 -0.25
N ASP A 173 25.15 9.43 -0.42
CA ASP A 173 25.40 8.24 0.40
C ASP A 173 25.59 8.59 1.90
N GLU A 174 26.34 9.66 2.20
CA GLU A 174 26.54 10.17 3.56
C GLU A 174 25.25 10.78 4.15
N ALA A 175 24.48 11.51 3.34
CA ALA A 175 23.25 12.16 3.80
C ALA A 175 22.10 11.17 4.02
N GLU A 176 22.07 10.08 3.26
CA GLU A 176 21.03 9.04 3.35
C GLU A 176 21.62 7.63 3.53
N PRO A 177 22.26 7.32 4.67
CA PRO A 177 22.96 6.04 4.89
C PRO A 177 22.06 4.80 4.72
N TRP A 178 20.76 4.98 4.95
CA TRP A 178 19.74 3.94 4.77
C TRP A 178 19.60 3.46 3.32
N ARG A 179 20.03 4.25 2.31
CA ARG A 179 20.11 3.81 0.91
C ARG A 179 21.20 2.78 0.66
N ILE A 180 22.25 2.80 1.48
CA ILE A 180 23.41 1.91 1.38
C ILE A 180 23.27 0.71 2.31
N GLN A 181 22.50 0.85 3.39
CA GLN A 181 22.34 -0.15 4.46
C GLN A 181 22.05 -1.58 3.97
N PHE A 182 21.53 -1.76 2.75
CA PHE A 182 21.20 -3.08 2.21
C PHE A 182 21.97 -3.50 0.95
N ARG A 183 23.02 -2.76 0.58
CA ARG A 183 23.91 -3.18 -0.52
C ARG A 183 24.99 -4.17 -0.08
N GLY A 184 25.34 -4.18 1.21
CA GLY A 184 26.41 -5.03 1.75
C GLY A 184 25.99 -6.49 1.98
N ASP A 185 24.94 -6.70 2.77
CA ASP A 185 24.36 -8.02 3.01
C ASP A 185 22.83 -7.94 2.99
N LEU A 186 22.24 -8.62 1.99
CA LEU A 186 20.79 -8.75 1.83
C LEU A 186 20.09 -9.30 3.08
N SER A 187 20.80 -10.07 3.92
CA SER A 187 20.29 -10.63 5.18
C SER A 187 19.91 -9.56 6.22
N GLN A 188 20.55 -8.39 6.15
CA GLN A 188 20.36 -7.28 7.08
C GLN A 188 19.20 -6.35 6.70
N HIS A 189 18.51 -6.60 5.57
CA HIS A 189 17.36 -5.81 5.14
C HIS A 189 16.22 -5.86 6.16
N PRO A 190 15.58 -4.73 6.54
CA PRO A 190 14.63 -4.68 7.64
C PRO A 190 13.37 -5.47 7.29
N GLU A 191 13.03 -5.55 6.00
CA GLU A 191 11.96 -6.45 5.50
C GLU A 191 12.20 -7.94 5.77
N ARG A 192 13.43 -8.38 6.06
CA ARG A 192 13.73 -9.74 6.52
C ARG A 192 13.53 -9.92 8.03
N GLN A 193 13.54 -8.83 8.77
CA GLN A 193 13.34 -8.81 10.23
C GLN A 193 11.86 -8.61 10.60
N ILE A 194 11.03 -8.16 9.66
CA ILE A 194 9.58 -8.07 9.84
C ILE A 194 8.98 -9.48 9.76
N GLN A 195 8.35 -9.93 10.85
CA GLN A 195 7.50 -11.13 10.82
C GLN A 195 6.38 -10.92 9.80
N ARG A 196 6.48 -11.61 8.65
CA ARG A 196 5.48 -11.50 7.60
C ARG A 196 4.17 -12.11 8.09
N LEU A 197 3.07 -11.39 7.91
CA LEU A 197 1.73 -11.91 8.15
C LEU A 197 1.49 -13.10 7.21
N VAL A 198 1.62 -14.30 7.76
CA VAL A 198 1.21 -15.54 7.11
C VAL A 198 -0.27 -15.39 6.74
N SER A 199 -0.66 -15.78 5.53
CA SER A 199 -2.06 -15.96 5.10
C SER A 199 -2.87 -14.81 4.49
N LYS A 200 -2.32 -13.62 4.23
CA LYS A 200 -3.10 -12.52 3.61
C LYS A 200 -3.23 -12.54 2.09
N PHE A 201 -2.35 -13.23 1.36
CA PHE A 201 -2.37 -13.28 -0.11
C PHE A 201 -2.47 -14.72 -0.64
N PHE A 202 -3.69 -15.29 -0.63
CA PHE A 202 -3.96 -16.56 -1.31
C PHE A 202 -5.00 -16.40 -2.42
N ASN A 203 -4.63 -16.82 -3.63
CA ASN A 203 -5.42 -17.46 -4.71
C ASN A 203 -5.08 -16.93 -6.11
N VAL A 204 -4.04 -17.46 -6.73
CA VAL A 204 -4.03 -17.66 -8.19
C VAL A 204 -3.58 -19.10 -8.44
N GLN A 205 -4.54 -19.99 -8.70
CA GLN A 205 -4.23 -21.28 -9.30
C GLN A 205 -4.21 -21.09 -10.82
N PRO A 206 -3.12 -21.44 -11.54
CA PRO A 206 -3.19 -21.57 -12.98
C PRO A 206 -4.09 -22.76 -13.32
N LYS A 207 -5.03 -22.56 -14.25
CA LYS A 207 -5.78 -23.68 -14.85
C LYS A 207 -4.77 -24.57 -15.58
N THR A 208 -4.63 -25.80 -15.14
CA THR A 208 -4.02 -26.88 -15.95
C THR A 208 -5.00 -27.26 -17.04
N THR A 209 -4.56 -27.11 -18.28
CA THR A 209 -5.11 -27.81 -19.45
C THR A 209 -4.15 -28.94 -19.76
#